data_AF-A0AAP0MWA0-F1
#
_entry.id   AF-A0AAP0MWA0-F1
#
_cell.length_a   1.000
_cell.length_b   1.000
_cell.length_c   1.000
_cell.angle_alpha   90.00
_cell.angle_beta   90.00
_cell.angle_gamma   90.00
#
_symmetry.space_group_name_H-M   'P 1'
#
loop_
_entity.id
_entity.type
_entity.pdbx_description
1 polymer ?
#
loop_
_entity_poly.entity_id
_entity_poly.type
_entity_poly.pdbx_seq_one_letter_code
_entity_poly.pdbx_strand_id
1 'polypeptide(L)'
;MFTFNSIAKLKSLQILSIKQSGECSFALLQPLSDCPCPADLRLRGKIEKLPEDMHIILPNLEYLSLENSNFDDDPMPALEKMSNLVILDLHYDSYSGNRLICTAKGFPRLEILQLLVDELEEKQVEEGAMPRLRGLRIPEDLKSRIPERLISIPPPAEGE
;
A
#
# COMPACT_ATOMS: atom_id res chain seq x y z
N MET A 1 -11.82 12.37 -15.50
CA MET A 1 -10.56 12.24 -14.73
C MET A 1 -10.72 13.02 -13.43
N PHE A 2 -10.57 12.36 -12.28
CA PHE A 2 -10.60 13.01 -10.97
C PHE A 2 -9.19 13.50 -10.61
N THR A 3 -9.06 14.64 -9.92
CA THR A 3 -7.76 15.20 -9.51
C THR A 3 -7.80 15.66 -8.06
N PHE A 4 -6.66 15.58 -7.37
CA PHE A 4 -6.54 15.97 -5.96
C PHE A 4 -6.32 17.47 -5.72
N ASN A 5 -6.29 18.29 -6.79
CA ASN A 5 -5.97 19.73 -6.74
C ASN A 5 -6.82 20.53 -5.73
N SER A 6 -8.10 20.22 -5.61
CA SER A 6 -9.00 20.89 -4.67
C SER A 6 -8.84 20.40 -3.24
N ILE A 7 -8.44 19.14 -3.07
CA ILE A 7 -8.23 18.49 -1.75
C ILE A 7 -6.91 18.96 -1.14
N ALA A 8 -5.88 19.17 -1.96
CA ALA A 8 -4.58 19.66 -1.53
C ALA A 8 -4.63 21.01 -0.77
N LYS A 9 -5.72 21.76 -0.93
CA LYS A 9 -5.96 23.04 -0.24
C LYS A 9 -6.42 22.86 1.20
N LEU A 10 -6.79 21.66 1.62
CA LEU A 10 -7.31 21.36 2.96
C LEU A 10 -6.17 21.14 3.96
N LYS A 11 -5.84 22.17 4.74
CA LYS A 11 -4.66 22.20 5.62
C LYS A 11 -4.73 21.36 6.90
N SER A 12 -5.85 20.71 7.17
CA SER A 12 -6.08 19.95 8.42
C SER A 12 -6.64 18.55 8.15
N LEU A 13 -6.48 18.06 6.92
CA LEU A 13 -6.99 16.76 6.52
C LEU A 13 -6.12 15.65 7.10
N GLN A 14 -6.66 14.87 8.03
CA GLN A 14 -5.95 13.73 8.62
C GLN A 14 -6.34 12.40 7.95
N ILE A 15 -7.57 12.30 7.48
CA ILE A 15 -8.13 11.12 6.84
C ILE A 15 -8.73 11.55 5.51
N LEU A 16 -8.33 10.87 4.44
CA LEU A 16 -8.87 11.05 3.10
C LEU A 16 -9.37 9.70 2.58
N SER A 17 -10.69 9.56 2.47
CA SER A 17 -11.30 8.39 1.84
C SER A 17 -12.03 8.82 0.57
N ILE A 18 -11.63 8.24 -0.58
CA ILE A 18 -12.24 8.52 -1.87
C ILE A 18 -12.64 7.21 -2.52
N LYS A 19 -13.92 7.10 -2.87
CA LYS A 19 -14.44 6.03 -3.71
C LYS A 19 -14.76 6.58 -5.09
N GLN A 20 -14.09 6.05 -6.10
CA GLN A 20 -14.35 6.33 -7.49
C GLN A 20 -15.12 5.16 -8.11
N SER A 21 -16.23 5.48 -8.79
CA SER A 21 -17.06 4.52 -9.51
C SER A 21 -16.85 4.69 -11.02
N GLY A 22 -16.91 3.57 -11.76
CA GLY A 22 -16.76 3.54 -13.22
C GLY A 22 -15.30 3.47 -13.70
N GLU A 23 -15.10 3.64 -15.00
CA GLU A 23 -13.79 3.44 -15.69
C GLU A 23 -12.75 4.55 -15.46
N CYS A 24 -13.05 5.56 -14.64
CA CYS A 24 -12.12 6.67 -14.42
C CYS A 24 -11.02 6.27 -13.43
N SER A 25 -9.76 6.40 -13.84
CA SER A 25 -8.60 6.19 -13.00
C SER A 25 -8.26 7.42 -12.14
N PHE A 26 -7.63 7.17 -10.98
CA PHE A 26 -6.89 8.20 -10.27
C PHE A 26 -5.61 8.50 -11.06
N ALA A 27 -5.55 9.70 -11.64
CA ALA A 27 -4.49 10.02 -12.60
C ALA A 27 -3.16 10.40 -11.96
N LEU A 28 -3.18 11.14 -10.84
CA LEU A 28 -1.97 11.70 -10.23
C LEU A 28 -2.20 11.96 -8.73
N LEU A 29 -1.44 11.29 -7.87
CA LEU A 29 -1.34 11.62 -6.43
C LEU A 29 -0.46 12.85 -6.18
N GLN A 30 0.33 13.26 -7.18
CA GLN A 30 1.27 14.40 -7.14
C GLN A 30 0.68 15.69 -6.52
N PRO A 31 -0.58 16.10 -6.77
CA PRO A 31 -1.12 17.31 -6.15
C PRO A 31 -1.21 17.25 -4.62
N LEU A 32 -1.15 16.06 -4.02
CA LEU A 32 -1.15 15.92 -2.56
C LEU A 32 0.17 16.38 -1.95
N SER A 33 1.30 16.41 -2.68
CA SER A 33 2.61 16.79 -2.13
C SER A 33 2.66 18.18 -1.48
N ASP A 34 1.83 19.12 -1.95
CA ASP A 34 1.74 20.49 -1.45
C ASP A 34 0.83 20.64 -0.21
N CYS A 35 0.23 19.55 0.25
CA CYS A 35 -0.66 19.49 1.41
C CYS A 35 0.11 18.95 2.63
N PRO A 36 -0.20 19.37 3.87
CA PRO A 36 0.04 18.52 5.03
C PRO A 36 -0.86 17.27 4.89
N CYS A 37 -0.36 16.30 4.12
CA CYS A 37 -1.07 15.10 3.70
C CYS A 37 -1.68 14.33 4.88
N PRO A 38 -2.79 13.59 4.62
CA PRO A 38 -3.42 12.79 5.66
C PRO A 38 -2.46 11.72 6.19
N ALA A 39 -2.63 11.38 7.47
CA ALA A 39 -2.02 10.20 8.05
C ALA A 39 -2.73 8.92 7.56
N ASP A 40 -3.98 9.03 7.09
CA ASP A 40 -4.80 7.91 6.60
C ASP A 40 -5.36 8.23 5.20
N LEU A 41 -4.95 7.43 4.20
CA LEU A 41 -5.40 7.53 2.83
C LEU A 41 -6.07 6.22 2.41
N ARG A 42 -7.34 6.31 2.02
CA ARG A 42 -8.14 5.18 1.52
C ARG A 42 -8.66 5.50 0.13
N LEU A 43 -8.19 4.77 -0.85
CA LEU A 43 -8.60 4.94 -2.24
C LEU A 43 -9.29 3.66 -2.70
N ARG A 44 -10.51 3.81 -3.22
CA ARG A 44 -11.24 2.72 -3.85
C ARG A 44 -11.52 3.04 -5.31
N GLY A 45 -10.95 2.27 -6.21
CA GLY A 45 -11.08 2.42 -7.66
C GLY A 45 -9.74 2.31 -8.39
N LYS A 46 -9.79 2.26 -9.72
CA LYS A 46 -8.63 1.98 -10.57
C LYS A 46 -7.53 3.03 -10.41
N ILE A 47 -6.28 2.59 -10.24
CA ILE A 47 -5.09 3.45 -10.23
C ILE A 47 -4.18 2.94 -11.34
N GLU A 48 -3.83 3.79 -12.32
CA GLU A 48 -3.01 3.35 -13.45
C GLU A 48 -1.58 3.00 -13.04
N LYS A 49 -0.95 3.84 -12.21
CA LYS A 49 0.39 3.59 -11.69
C LYS A 49 0.62 4.39 -10.42
N LEU A 50 1.32 3.78 -9.45
CA LEU A 50 1.85 4.51 -8.31
C LEU A 50 3.11 5.30 -8.70
N PRO A 51 3.23 6.57 -8.29
CA PRO A 51 4.50 7.30 -8.40
C PRO A 51 5.62 6.57 -7.64
N GLU A 52 6.85 6.56 -8.15
CA GLU A 52 7.99 5.92 -7.48
C GLU A 52 8.45 6.72 -6.23
N ASP A 53 8.03 7.97 -6.15
CA ASP A 53 8.33 8.97 -5.14
C ASP A 53 7.19 9.16 -4.13
N MET A 54 6.37 8.13 -3.89
CA MET A 54 5.27 8.16 -2.90
C MET A 54 5.69 8.67 -1.51
N HIS A 55 6.91 8.33 -1.07
CA HIS A 55 7.49 8.80 0.18
C HIS A 55 7.76 10.32 0.23
N ILE A 56 7.86 10.99 -0.92
CA ILE A 56 7.99 12.45 -1.04
C ILE A 56 6.61 13.10 -1.12
N ILE A 57 5.67 12.46 -1.84
CA ILE A 57 4.31 12.98 -2.02
C ILE A 57 3.50 12.88 -0.73
N LEU A 58 3.65 11.77 0.01
CA LEU A 58 2.86 11.44 1.20
C LEU A 58 3.81 11.12 2.37
N PRO A 59 4.64 12.08 2.83
CA PRO A 59 5.74 11.79 3.76
C PRO A 59 5.27 11.39 5.16
N ASN A 60 4.06 11.78 5.55
CA ASN A 60 3.48 11.53 6.88
C ASN A 60 2.43 10.42 6.88
N LEU A 61 2.25 9.69 5.77
CA LEU A 61 1.21 8.68 5.68
C LEU A 61 1.55 7.49 6.56
N GLU A 62 0.62 7.14 7.45
CA GLU A 62 0.71 6.02 8.39
C GLU A 62 -0.19 4.87 7.97
N TYR A 63 -1.34 5.16 7.34
CA TYR A 63 -2.30 4.18 6.86
C TYR A 63 -2.56 4.39 5.36
N LEU A 64 -2.35 3.35 4.57
CA LEU A 64 -2.71 3.31 3.14
C LEU A 64 -3.60 2.11 2.86
N SER A 65 -4.79 2.37 2.33
CA SER A 65 -5.66 1.33 1.77
C SER A 65 -5.96 1.62 0.30
N LEU A 66 -5.71 0.63 -0.55
CA LEU A 66 -5.93 0.68 -2.00
C LEU A 66 -6.83 -0.48 -2.41
N GLU A 67 -8.13 -0.22 -2.53
CA GLU A 67 -9.14 -1.21 -2.94
C GLU A 67 -9.48 -1.04 -4.43
N ASN A 68 -9.78 -2.14 -5.12
CA ASN A 68 -10.18 -2.15 -6.54
C ASN A 68 -9.21 -1.38 -7.45
N SER A 69 -7.92 -1.35 -7.10
CA SER A 69 -6.89 -0.62 -7.84
C SER A 69 -6.42 -1.38 -9.07
N ASN A 70 -6.50 -2.72 -9.06
CA ASN A 70 -6.13 -3.62 -10.15
C ASN A 70 -4.74 -3.31 -10.73
N PHE A 71 -3.72 -3.21 -9.87
CA PHE A 71 -2.34 -3.06 -10.32
C PHE A 71 -1.89 -4.33 -11.05
N ASP A 72 -1.32 -4.17 -12.25
CA ASP A 72 -0.65 -5.27 -12.99
C ASP A 72 0.81 -5.42 -12.54
N ASP A 73 1.47 -4.29 -12.25
CA ASP A 73 2.85 -4.23 -11.75
C ASP A 73 2.91 -4.29 -10.23
N ASP A 74 4.02 -4.82 -9.70
CA ASP A 74 4.28 -4.89 -8.25
C ASP A 74 4.27 -3.48 -7.61
N PRO A 75 3.37 -3.19 -6.64
CA PRO A 75 3.33 -1.88 -5.98
C PRO A 75 4.42 -1.70 -4.92
N MET A 76 5.05 -2.78 -4.45
CA MET A 76 5.98 -2.74 -3.31
C MET A 76 7.20 -1.82 -3.52
N PRO A 77 7.86 -1.75 -4.70
CA PRO A 77 9.01 -0.85 -4.91
C PRO A 77 8.70 0.64 -4.73
N ALA A 78 7.46 1.06 -5.00
CA ALA A 78 7.00 2.42 -4.77
C ALA A 78 6.67 2.67 -3.29
N LEU A 79 6.07 1.67 -2.63
CA LEU A 79 5.54 1.77 -1.28
C LEU A 79 6.59 1.50 -0.19
N GLU A 80 7.59 0.67 -0.45
CA GLU A 80 8.55 0.22 0.57
C GLU A 80 9.43 1.35 1.14
N LYS A 81 9.55 2.45 0.39
CA LYS A 81 10.30 3.65 0.78
C LYS A 81 9.52 4.55 1.75
N MET A 82 8.23 4.27 1.97
CA MET A 82 7.38 5.07 2.85
C MET A 82 7.74 4.83 4.31
N SER A 83 8.66 5.66 4.82
CA SER A 83 9.28 5.47 6.13
C SER A 83 8.33 5.59 7.33
N ASN A 84 7.18 6.24 7.16
CA ASN A 84 6.16 6.41 8.21
C ASN A 84 4.96 5.47 8.08
N LEU A 85 4.91 4.63 7.04
CA LEU A 85 3.79 3.73 6.81
C LEU A 85 3.77 2.63 7.87
N VAL A 86 2.64 2.53 8.59
CA VAL A 86 2.38 1.58 9.67
C VAL A 86 1.43 0.49 9.20
N ILE A 87 0.41 0.85 8.42
CA ILE A 87 -0.60 -0.07 7.91
C ILE A 87 -0.66 0.05 6.39
N LEU A 88 -0.43 -1.06 5.72
CA LEU A 88 -0.60 -1.21 4.28
C LEU A 88 -1.69 -2.25 4.03
N ASP A 89 -2.76 -1.78 3.42
CA ASP A 89 -3.92 -2.57 3.12
C ASP A 89 -4.17 -2.61 1.60
N LEU A 90 -3.80 -3.74 1.03
CA LEU A 90 -3.98 -4.11 -0.37
C LEU A 90 -4.97 -5.28 -0.45
N HIS A 91 -6.01 -5.31 0.39
CA HIS A 91 -7.12 -6.25 0.22
C HIS A 91 -8.12 -5.78 -0.87
N TYR A 92 -8.96 -6.70 -1.36
CA TYR A 92 -10.01 -6.47 -2.37
C TYR A 92 -9.53 -5.92 -3.74
N ASP A 93 -9.18 -6.82 -4.66
CA ASP A 93 -8.90 -6.50 -6.08
C ASP A 93 -7.88 -5.34 -6.25
N SER A 94 -6.89 -5.29 -5.36
CA SER A 94 -5.88 -4.22 -5.33
C SER A 94 -4.74 -4.50 -6.32
N TYR A 95 -4.30 -5.75 -6.39
CA TYR A 95 -3.14 -6.21 -7.13
C TYR A 95 -3.47 -7.54 -7.81
N SER A 96 -3.30 -7.59 -9.13
CA SER A 96 -3.58 -8.75 -9.97
C SER A 96 -2.32 -9.31 -10.65
N GLY A 97 -1.16 -8.67 -10.42
CA GLY A 97 0.11 -9.16 -10.90
C GLY A 97 0.63 -10.35 -10.08
N ASN A 98 1.68 -10.97 -10.60
CA ASN A 98 2.23 -12.21 -10.09
C ASN A 98 3.65 -12.07 -9.50
N ARG A 99 4.11 -10.83 -9.22
CA ARG A 99 5.47 -10.56 -8.72
C ARG A 99 5.45 -9.74 -7.44
N LEU A 100 6.26 -10.12 -6.45
CA LEU A 100 6.39 -9.34 -5.21
C LEU A 100 7.84 -9.24 -4.76
N ILE A 101 8.39 -8.03 -4.79
CA ILE A 101 9.76 -7.70 -4.46
C ILE A 101 9.77 -6.70 -3.31
N CYS A 102 10.42 -7.07 -2.21
CA CYS A 102 10.65 -6.17 -1.09
C CYS A 102 12.09 -6.30 -0.61
N THR A 103 12.79 -5.17 -0.54
CA THR A 103 14.21 -5.12 -0.19
C THR A 103 14.43 -5.24 1.32
N ALA A 104 15.64 -5.61 1.74
CA ALA A 104 15.99 -5.86 3.14
C ALA A 104 15.78 -4.64 4.08
N LYS A 105 15.63 -3.43 3.52
CA LYS A 105 15.37 -2.19 4.26
C LYS A 105 13.99 -1.58 3.94
N GLY A 106 13.19 -2.27 3.12
CA GLY A 106 11.84 -1.87 2.79
C GLY A 106 10.95 -1.89 4.02
N PHE A 107 10.02 -0.93 4.08
CA PHE A 107 8.97 -0.83 5.10
C PHE A 107 9.50 -0.80 6.55
N PRO A 108 10.32 0.21 6.93
CA PRO A 108 10.99 0.24 8.23
C PRO A 108 10.04 0.35 9.44
N ARG A 109 8.81 0.83 9.23
CA ARG A 109 7.79 1.03 10.28
C ARG A 109 6.50 0.23 10.08
N LEU A 110 6.42 -0.61 9.04
CA LEU A 110 5.19 -1.34 8.76
C LEU A 110 4.93 -2.39 9.84
N GLU A 111 3.75 -2.31 10.44
CA GLU A 111 3.28 -3.17 11.51
C GLU A 111 2.19 -4.11 11.01
N ILE A 112 1.35 -3.67 10.07
CA ILE A 112 0.27 -4.46 9.49
C ILE A 112 0.37 -4.46 7.97
N LEU A 113 0.40 -5.66 7.38
CA LEU A 113 0.28 -5.88 5.95
C LEU A 113 -0.92 -6.78 5.67
N GLN A 114 -1.84 -6.29 4.86
CA GLN A 114 -2.91 -7.09 4.27
C GLN A 114 -2.74 -7.08 2.76
N LEU A 115 -2.65 -8.26 2.17
CA LEU A 115 -2.50 -8.43 0.73
C LEU A 115 -3.34 -9.64 0.32
N LEU A 116 -4.23 -9.45 -0.65
CA LEU A 116 -4.98 -10.54 -1.27
C LEU A 116 -4.64 -10.54 -2.77
N VAL A 117 -4.08 -11.64 -3.23
CA VAL A 117 -3.69 -11.88 -4.62
C VAL A 117 -4.04 -13.33 -4.96
N ASP A 118 -4.44 -13.58 -6.22
CA ASP A 118 -4.85 -14.91 -6.64
C ASP A 118 -3.64 -15.82 -6.90
N GLU A 119 -2.61 -15.31 -7.58
CA GLU A 119 -1.41 -16.07 -7.94
C GLU A 119 -0.17 -15.18 -7.95
N LEU A 120 0.92 -15.65 -7.33
CA LEU A 120 2.24 -15.00 -7.40
C LEU A 120 3.31 -16.02 -7.84
N GLU A 121 3.91 -15.78 -9.00
CA GLU A 121 4.93 -16.61 -9.61
C GLU A 121 6.34 -16.26 -9.11
N GLU A 122 6.72 -14.98 -9.14
CA GLU A 122 8.06 -14.50 -8.77
C GLU A 122 8.05 -13.71 -7.46
N LYS A 123 8.93 -14.06 -6.52
CA LYS A 123 8.92 -13.47 -5.17
C LYS A 123 10.34 -13.27 -4.67
N GLN A 124 10.65 -12.08 -4.18
CA GLN A 124 11.89 -11.76 -3.49
C GLN A 124 11.58 -10.82 -2.33
N VAL A 125 11.14 -11.38 -1.21
CA VAL A 125 11.13 -10.65 0.08
C VAL A 125 12.46 -10.95 0.76
N GLU A 126 13.34 -9.96 0.77
CA GLU A 126 14.67 -10.11 1.34
C GLU A 126 14.63 -10.21 2.87
N GLU A 127 15.62 -10.91 3.42
CA GLU A 127 15.82 -10.99 4.86
C GLU A 127 16.03 -9.58 5.44
N GLY A 128 15.28 -9.23 6.48
CA GLY A 128 15.29 -7.89 7.09
C GLY A 128 14.18 -6.94 6.63
N ALA A 129 13.47 -7.23 5.54
CA ALA A 129 12.32 -6.44 5.09
C ALA A 129 11.23 -6.34 6.18
N MET A 130 10.47 -5.26 6.29
CA MET A 130 9.34 -5.17 7.25
C MET A 130 9.71 -5.63 8.68
N PRO A 131 10.73 -5.02 9.32
CA PRO A 131 11.29 -5.53 10.58
C PRO A 131 10.34 -5.40 11.79
N ARG A 132 9.26 -4.63 11.67
CA ARG A 132 8.28 -4.37 12.75
C ARG A 132 6.93 -5.07 12.54
N LEU A 133 6.84 -5.91 11.51
CA LEU A 133 5.58 -6.52 11.14
C LEU A 133 5.06 -7.41 12.28
N ARG A 134 3.80 -7.20 12.66
CA ARG A 134 3.10 -7.91 13.74
C ARG A 134 1.70 -8.39 13.36
N GLY A 135 1.14 -7.88 12.26
CA GLY A 135 -0.08 -8.37 11.63
C GLY A 135 0.18 -8.66 10.14
N LEU A 136 -0.10 -9.88 9.70
CA LEU A 136 0.07 -10.29 8.33
C LEU A 136 -1.13 -11.11 7.87
N ARG A 137 -1.83 -10.61 6.86
CA ARG A 137 -2.88 -11.33 6.15
C ARG A 137 -2.47 -11.47 4.69
N ILE A 138 -2.16 -12.71 4.31
CA ILE A 138 -1.80 -13.11 2.96
C ILE A 138 -2.46 -14.46 2.63
N PRO A 139 -2.68 -14.78 1.35
CA PRO A 139 -3.10 -16.10 0.91
C PRO A 139 -2.16 -17.21 1.45
N GLU A 140 -2.74 -18.38 1.77
CA GLU A 140 -1.99 -19.50 2.38
C GLU A 140 -0.87 -20.04 1.48
N ASP A 141 -1.08 -20.03 0.16
CA ASP A 141 -0.08 -20.43 -0.84
C ASP A 141 1.15 -19.50 -0.82
N LEU A 142 1.02 -18.25 -0.35
CA LEU A 142 2.14 -17.32 -0.20
C LEU A 142 3.00 -17.62 1.03
N LYS A 143 2.43 -18.19 2.09
CA LYS A 143 3.16 -18.42 3.35
C LYS A 143 4.38 -19.33 3.17
N SER A 144 4.28 -20.33 2.30
CA SER A 144 5.40 -21.25 2.03
C SER A 144 6.58 -20.61 1.28
N ARG A 145 6.45 -19.34 0.85
CA ARG A 145 7.35 -18.68 -0.10
C ARG A 145 7.81 -17.29 0.36
N ILE A 146 7.73 -17.00 1.67
CA ILE A 146 8.26 -15.80 2.35
C ILE A 146 9.23 -16.21 3.47
N PRO A 147 10.09 -15.31 3.99
CA PRO A 147 10.96 -15.60 5.13
C PRO A 147 10.23 -16.21 6.32
N GLU A 148 10.81 -17.23 6.96
CA GLU A 148 10.18 -17.99 8.07
C GLU A 148 9.65 -17.11 9.20
N ARG A 149 10.37 -16.03 9.53
CA ARG A 149 9.94 -15.07 10.55
C ARG A 149 8.55 -14.47 10.26
N LEU A 150 8.22 -14.25 8.98
CA LEU A 150 6.95 -13.66 8.56
C LEU A 150 5.80 -14.67 8.62
N ILE A 151 6.09 -15.96 8.41
CA ILE A 151 5.09 -17.04 8.45
C ILE A 151 4.44 -17.14 9.83
N SER A 152 5.21 -16.84 10.88
CA SER A 152 4.74 -16.90 12.28
C SER A 152 3.85 -15.72 12.70
N ILE A 153 3.72 -14.69 11.86
CA ILE A 153 2.96 -13.47 12.18
C ILE A 153 1.47 -13.77 12.06
N PRO A 154 0.65 -13.47 13.10
CA PRO A 154 -0.77 -13.70 13.05
C PRO A 154 -1.48 -12.72 12.11
N PRO A 155 -2.71 -13.04 11.66
CA PRO A 155 -3.56 -12.05 11.01
C PRO A 155 -3.87 -10.87 11.96
N PRO A 156 -3.99 -9.63 11.44
CA PRO A 156 -4.35 -8.47 12.26
C PRO A 156 -5.79 -8.59 12.81
N ALA A 157 -6.05 -7.92 13.93
CA ALA A 157 -7.37 -7.91 14.55
C ALA A 157 -8.39 -7.22 13.62
N GLU A 158 -9.66 -7.61 13.73
CA GLU A 158 -10.70 -6.94 12.95
C GLU A 158 -10.83 -5.47 13.38
N GLY A 159 -10.64 -4.56 12.43
CA GLY A 159 -10.81 -3.12 12.65
C GLY A 159 -9.52 -2.31 12.89
N GLU A 160 -8.34 -2.91 12.71
CA GLU A 160 -7.03 -2.20 12.69
C GLU A 160 -6.71 -1.56 11.33
#